data_AF-J9GDW2-F1
#
_entry.id   AF-J9GDW2-F1
#
_cell.length_a   1.000
_cell.length_b   1.000
_cell.length_c   1.000
_cell.angle_alpha   90.00
_cell.angle_beta   90.00
_cell.angle_gamma   90.00
#
_symmetry.space_group_name_H-M   'P 1'
#
loop_
_entity.id
_entity.type
_entity.pdbx_description
1 polymer ?
#
loop_
_entity_poly.entity_id
_entity_poly.type
_entity_poly.pdbx_seq_one_letter_code
_entity_poly.pdbx_strand_id
1 'polypeptide(L)' 'MNAKIGSEDCTMLIRRVQEHGGKAVFFYYGCNHPGHHRGDFCIQDQTSLPIGFGVFSGFIQYINGSDE' A
#
# COMPACT_ATOMS: atom_id res chain seq x y z
N MET A 1 1.42 15.08 10.62
CA MET A 1 1.49 13.73 10.00
C MET A 1 2.82 13.12 10.39
N ASN A 2 2.82 12.07 11.23
CA ASN A 2 4.02 11.26 11.45
C ASN A 2 4.18 10.37 10.21
N ALA A 3 4.90 10.84 9.20
CA ALA A 3 5.29 10.00 8.08
C ALA A 3 6.12 8.85 8.66
N LYS A 4 5.67 7.60 8.47
CA LYS A 4 6.47 6.42 8.78
C LYS A 4 7.57 6.37 7.73
N ILE A 5 8.77 6.78 8.09
CA ILE A 5 9.92 6.88 7.19
C ILE A 5 10.58 5.50 7.11
N GLY A 6 10.29 4.78 6.04
CA GLY A 6 11.00 3.57 5.62
C GLY A 6 11.42 3.74 4.17
N SER A 7 12.62 3.28 3.81
CA SER A 7 13.04 3.20 2.41
C SER A 7 12.29 2.08 1.73
N GLU A 8 11.65 2.34 0.59
CA GLU A 8 10.93 1.31 -0.16
C GLU A 8 11.52 1.18 -1.56
N ASP A 9 12.07 0.01 -1.89
CA ASP A 9 12.64 -0.29 -3.22
C ASP A 9 11.59 -0.14 -4.34
N CYS A 10 10.31 -0.23 -3.98
CA CYS A 10 9.20 -0.01 -4.91
C CYS A 10 9.24 1.39 -5.53
N THR A 11 9.87 2.38 -4.87
CA THR A 11 10.01 3.74 -5.41
C THR A 11 10.88 3.76 -6.67
N MET A 12 11.89 2.88 -6.77
CA MET A 12 12.71 2.72 -7.97
C MET A 12 11.92 2.12 -9.12
N LEU A 13 11.05 1.15 -8.84
CA LEU A 13 10.16 0.54 -9.84
C LEU A 13 9.10 1.54 -10.33
N ILE A 14 8.47 2.26 -9.40
CA ILE A 14 7.49 3.33 -9.70
C ILE A 14 8.13 4.39 -10.59
N ARG A 15 9.33 4.85 -10.24
CA ARG A 15 10.10 5.81 -11.02
C ARG A 15 10.32 5.30 -12.45
N ARG A 16 10.76 4.04 -12.60
CA ARG A 16 11.03 3.44 -13.92
C ARG A 16 9.77 3.32 -14.79
N VAL A 17 8.60 3.12 -14.19
CA VAL A 17 7.30 3.12 -14.90
C VAL A 17 6.95 4.55 -15.37
N GLN A 18 7.11 5.53 -14.48
CA GLN A 18 6.82 6.94 -14.78
C GLN A 18 7.75 7.51 -15.85
N GLU A 19 9.04 7.15 -15.85
CA GLU A 19 10.03 7.52 -16.88
C GLU A 19 9.62 7.04 -18.28
N HIS A 20 8.76 6.02 -18.37
CA HIS A 20 8.24 5.48 -19.62
C HIS A 20 6.77 5.87 -19.88
N GLY A 21 6.26 6.90 -19.20
CA GLY A 21 4.91 7.43 -19.39
C GLY A 21 3.80 6.61 -18.73
N GLY A 22 4.14 5.57 -17.96
CA GLY A 22 3.16 4.76 -17.22
C GLY A 22 2.70 5.42 -15.93
N LYS A 23 1.53 5.00 -15.45
CA LYS A 23 1.03 5.31 -14.10
C LYS A 23 1.33 4.14 -13.17
N ALA A 24 1.76 4.44 -11.95
CA ALA A 24 2.00 3.45 -10.91
C ALA A 24 1.43 3.94 -9.58
N VAL A 25 1.02 2.99 -8.73
CA VAL A 25 0.53 3.27 -7.38
C VAL A 25 1.31 2.43 -6.37
N PHE A 26 1.56 3.00 -5.20
CA PHE A 26 2.06 2.26 -4.04
C PHE A 26 0.93 2.15 -3.03
N PHE A 27 0.64 0.92 -2.58
CA PHE A 27 -0.39 0.65 -1.60
C PHE A 27 0.24 -0.07 -0.40
N TYR A 28 -0.01 0.47 0.79
CA TYR A 28 0.30 -0.20 2.04
C TYR A 28 -0.92 -0.13 2.96
N TYR A 29 -1.08 -1.13 3.81
CA TYR A 29 -2.01 -1.08 4.93
C TYR A 29 -1.22 -1.06 6.25
N GLY A 30 -1.82 -0.46 7.27
CA GLY A 30 -1.20 -0.35 8.58
C GLY A 30 -1.79 -1.32 9.59
N CYS A 31 -1.15 -1.35 10.76
CA CYS A 31 -1.70 -1.91 11.98
C CYS A 31 -1.40 -0.95 13.14
N ASN A 32 -2.09 -1.14 14.27
CA ASN A 32 -1.77 -0.43 15.49
C ASN A 32 -0.50 -1.04 16.09
N HIS A 33 0.63 -0.36 15.94
CA HIS A 33 1.92 -0.85 16.40
C HIS A 33 2.79 0.25 17.03
N PRO A 34 3.61 -0.06 18.05
CA PRO A 34 4.59 0.86 18.61
C PRO A 34 5.89 0.98 17.77
N GLY A 35 6.08 0.11 16.77
CA GLY A 35 7.19 0.13 15.80
C GLY A 35 7.19 -1.14 14.96
N HIS A 36 7.65 -1.09 13.70
CA HIS A 36 7.57 -2.24 12.78
C HIS A 36 8.79 -3.19 12.86
N HIS A 37 9.92 -2.76 13.42
CA HIS A 37 11.10 -3.61 13.69
C HIS A 37 11.15 -4.05 15.16
N ARG A 38 10.10 -4.75 15.62
CA ARG A 38 10.02 -5.23 17.02
C ARG A 38 9.55 -6.68 17.07
N GLY A 39 9.98 -7.42 18.08
CA GLY A 39 9.54 -8.80 18.29
C GLY A 39 8.05 -8.95 18.65
N ASP A 40 7.43 -7.86 19.11
CA ASP A 40 6.00 -7.76 19.41
C ASP A 40 5.17 -7.16 18.24
N PHE A 41 5.79 -6.99 17.06
CA PHE A 41 5.08 -6.51 15.87
C PHE A 41 4.04 -7.55 15.42
N CYS A 42 2.81 -7.09 15.20
CA CYS A 42 1.72 -7.91 14.67
C CYS A 42 1.02 -7.16 13.54
N ILE A 43 0.85 -7.82 12.40
CA ILE A 43 0.29 -7.24 11.18
C ILE A 43 -1.24 -7.02 11.27
N GLN A 44 -1.91 -7.61 12.26
CA GLN A 44 -3.36 -7.53 12.50
C GLN A 44 -4.19 -7.97 11.28
N ASP A 45 -3.91 -9.18 10.78
CA ASP A 45 -4.50 -9.81 9.59
C ASP A 45 -6.03 -9.99 9.69
N GLN A 46 -6.60 -10.08 10.89
CA GLN A 46 -8.05 -10.18 11.11
C GLN A 46 -8.75 -8.84 11.36
N THR A 47 -7.99 -7.75 11.55
CA THR A 47 -8.54 -6.45 11.95
C THR A 47 -8.31 -5.39 10.87
N SER A 48 -7.04 -5.10 10.54
CA SER A 48 -6.70 -4.02 9.62
C SER A 48 -6.51 -4.49 8.18
N LEU A 49 -6.05 -5.73 7.98
CA LEU A 49 -5.89 -6.30 6.64
C LEU A 49 -7.23 -6.38 5.87
N PRO A 50 -8.37 -6.83 6.43
CA PRO A 50 -9.61 -6.91 5.65
C PRO A 50 -10.07 -5.54 5.13
N ILE A 51 -9.81 -4.47 5.91
CA ILE A 51 -10.09 -3.09 5.53
C ILE A 51 -9.16 -2.66 4.39
N GLY A 52 -7.84 -2.85 4.57
CA GLY A 52 -6.85 -2.49 3.56
C GLY A 52 -7.06 -3.25 2.25
N PHE A 53 -7.25 -4.57 2.33
CA PHE A 53 -7.53 -5.41 1.18
C PHE A 53 -8.83 -5.00 0.48
N GLY A 54 -9.90 -4.71 1.23
CA GLY A 54 -11.16 -4.24 0.67
C GLY A 54 -11.02 -2.93 -0.11
N VAL A 55 -10.26 -1.96 0.41
CA VAL A 55 -9.94 -0.71 -0.30
C VAL A 55 -9.16 -1.00 -1.58
N PHE A 56 -8.14 -1.84 -1.51
CA PHE A 56 -7.32 -2.18 -2.68
C PHE A 56 -8.14 -2.89 -3.75
N SER A 57 -8.88 -3.95 -3.40
CA SER A 57 -9.71 -4.70 -4.35
C SER A 57 -10.82 -3.83 -4.93
N GLY A 58 -11.46 -2.99 -4.12
CA GLY A 58 -12.49 -2.06 -4.58
C GLY A 58 -11.93 -1.01 -5.53
N PHE A 59 -10.73 -0.48 -5.26
CA PHE A 59 -10.03 0.44 -6.17
C PHE A 59 -9.74 -0.23 -7.52
N ILE A 60 -9.21 -1.45 -7.51
CA ILE A 60 -8.92 -2.21 -8.76
C ILE A 60 -10.21 -2.49 -9.55
N GLN A 61 -11.29 -2.89 -8.88
CA GLN A 61 -12.59 -3.08 -9.53
C GLN A 61 -13.12 -1.78 -10.12
N TYR A 62 -12.99 -0.67 -9.40
CA TYR A 62 -13.40 0.64 -9.90
C TYR A 62 -12.63 1.02 -11.16
N ILE A 63 -11.29 1.01 -11.15
CA ILE A 63 -10.51 1.46 -12.32
C ILE A 63 -10.60 0.51 -13.52
N ASN A 64 -10.90 -0.78 -13.31
CA ASN A 64 -11.02 -1.76 -14.39
C ASN A 64 -12.47 -1.98 -14.87
N GLY A 65 -13.47 -1.56 -14.08
CA GLY A 65 -14.90 -1.64 -14.42
C GLY A 65 -15.54 -0.28 -14.68
N SER A 66 -14.77 0.81 -14.61
CA SER A 66 -15.21 2.11 -15.10
C SER A 66 -15.15 2.07 -16.62
N ASP A 67 -16.29 1.85 -17.26
CA ASP A 67 -16.45 2.13 -18.68
C ASP A 67 -16.41 3.67 -18.88
N GLU A 68 -15.20 4.19 -19.12
CA GLU A 68 -15.00 5.24 -20.13
C GLU A 68 -14.68 4.58 -21.48
#